data_AF-A0A6G1AM32-F1
#
_entry.id   AF-A0A6G1AM32-F1
#
_cell.length_a   1.000
_cell.length_b   1.000
_cell.length_c   1.000
_cell.angle_alpha   90.00
_cell.angle_beta   90.00
_cell.angle_gamma   90.00
#
_symmetry.space_group_name_H-M   'P 1'
#
loop_
_entity.id
_entity.type
_entity.pdbx_description
1 polymer ?
#
loop_
_entity_poly.entity_id
_entity_poly.type
_entity_poly.pdbx_seq_one_letter_code
_entity_poly.pdbx_strand_id
1 'polypeptide(L)'
;YVIVKHSVVQDLLYRRSRSLVDYENANKALDKARAKNKDVLQAETSQQLCCQKFEKISESAKQELIDFKTRRVAAFRKNLVELAELELKHAK
;
A
#
# COMPACT_ATOMS: atom_id res chain seq x y z
N TYR A 1 -10.04 -13.25 11.81
CA TYR A 1 -10.28 -12.11 10.90
C TYR A 1 -9.18 -11.03 10.95
N VAL A 2 -8.66 -10.63 12.11
CA VAL A 2 -7.61 -9.59 12.24
C VAL A 2 -6.25 -10.05 11.67
N ILE A 3 -5.86 -11.31 11.89
CA ILE A 3 -4.58 -11.88 11.43
C ILE A 3 -4.48 -11.91 9.89
N VAL A 4 -5.57 -12.27 9.21
CA VAL A 4 -5.63 -12.33 7.73
C VAL A 4 -5.52 -10.94 7.09
N LYS A 5 -6.04 -9.89 7.74
CA LYS A 5 -5.90 -8.51 7.23
C LYS A 5 -4.49 -7.96 7.40
N HIS A 6 -3.78 -8.35 8.46
CA HIS A 6 -2.39 -7.97 8.66
C HIS A 6 -1.48 -8.51 7.55
N SER A 7 -1.67 -9.77 7.14
CA SER A 7 -0.90 -10.37 6.05
C SER A 7 -1.17 -9.71 4.68
N VAL A 8 -2.40 -9.25 4.43
CA VAL A 8 -2.75 -8.55 3.18
C VAL A 8 -2.11 -7.17 3.10
N VAL A 9 -2.14 -6.40 4.20
CA VAL A 9 -1.48 -5.08 4.25
C VAL A 9 0.04 -5.22 4.11
N GLN A 10 0.63 -6.23 4.77
CA GLN A 10 2.06 -6.51 4.63
C GLN A 10 2.47 -6.88 3.20
N ASP A 11 1.70 -7.75 2.53
CA ASP A 11 1.94 -8.10 1.11
C ASP A 11 1.84 -6.88 0.21
N LEU A 12 0.82 -6.05 0.40
CA LEU A 12 0.61 -4.84 -0.39
C LEU A 12 1.77 -3.84 -0.23
N LEU A 13 2.24 -3.64 1.01
CA LEU A 13 3.40 -2.79 1.29
C LEU A 13 4.69 -3.37 0.69
N TYR A 14 4.88 -4.69 0.76
CA TYR A 14 6.02 -5.36 0.14
C TYR A 14 6.02 -5.18 -1.39
N ARG A 15 4.89 -5.40 -2.04
CA ARG A 15 4.72 -5.19 -3.49
C ARG A 15 4.96 -3.74 -3.89
N ARG A 16 4.51 -2.78 -3.08
CA ARG A 16 4.80 -1.36 -3.29
C ARG A 16 6.30 -1.07 -3.23
N SER A 17 6.98 -1.56 -2.19
CA SER A 17 8.43 -1.38 -2.05
C SER A 17 9.20 -2.00 -3.21
N ARG A 18 8.79 -3.19 -3.68
CA ARG A 18 9.42 -3.81 -4.85
C ARG A 18 9.22 -2.98 -6.12
N SER A 19 8.00 -2.49 -6.34
CA SER A 19 7.68 -1.63 -7.47
C SER A 19 8.44 -0.30 -7.46
N LEU A 20 8.76 0.24 -6.29
CA LEU A 20 9.59 1.45 -6.16
C LEU A 20 11.01 1.18 -6.62
N VAL A 21 11.60 0.06 -6.20
CA VAL A 21 12.96 -0.33 -6.62
C VAL A 21 13.01 -0.53 -8.14
N ASP A 22 12.00 -1.17 -8.74
CA ASP A 22 11.91 -1.34 -10.19
C ASP A 22 11.87 0.03 -10.90
N TYR A 23 11.07 0.98 -10.38
CA TYR A 23 10.96 2.34 -10.89
C TYR A 23 12.27 3.13 -10.79
N GLU A 24 12.95 3.08 -9.65
CA GLU A 24 14.26 3.73 -9.46
C GLU A 24 15.34 3.16 -10.39
N ASN A 25 15.32 1.85 -10.62
CA ASN A 25 16.23 1.20 -11.57
C ASN A 25 15.94 1.64 -13.01
N ALA A 26 14.67 1.75 -13.39
CA ALA A 26 14.27 2.24 -14.71
C ALA A 26 14.67 3.71 -14.92
N ASN A 27 14.54 4.56 -13.89
CA ASN A 27 15.04 5.94 -13.92
C ASN A 27 16.56 5.98 -14.17
N LYS A 28 17.35 5.21 -13.41
CA LYS A 28 18.80 5.12 -13.61
C LYS A 28 19.17 4.61 -15.01
N ALA A 29 18.41 3.67 -15.56
CA ALA A 29 18.62 3.16 -16.90
C ALA A 29 18.33 4.22 -17.96
N LEU A 30 17.25 4.99 -17.78
CA LEU A 30 16.90 6.12 -18.64
C LEU A 30 17.97 7.21 -18.63
N ASP A 31 18.49 7.56 -17.46
CA ASP A 31 19.58 8.55 -17.35
C ASP A 31 20.83 8.10 -18.12
N LYS A 32 21.17 6.81 -18.04
CA LYS A 32 22.28 6.22 -18.82
C LYS A 32 22.02 6.24 -20.33
N ALA A 33 20.79 5.93 -20.75
CA ALA A 33 20.38 5.96 -22.15
C ALA A 33 20.48 7.38 -22.72
N ARG A 34 19.99 8.38 -21.96
CA ARG A 34 20.08 9.81 -22.30
C ARG A 34 21.53 10.28 -22.39
N ALA A 35 22.37 9.93 -21.42
CA ALA A 35 23.79 10.29 -21.42
C ALA A 35 24.54 9.74 -22.64
N LYS A 36 24.14 8.56 -23.16
CA LYS A 36 24.73 7.93 -24.34
C LYS A 36 24.01 8.27 -25.66
N ASN A 37 22.91 9.02 -25.60
CA ASN A 37 21.98 9.24 -26.72
C ASN A 37 21.61 7.95 -27.48
N LYS A 38 21.43 6.85 -26.73
CA LYS A 38 21.17 5.52 -27.30
C LYS A 38 20.01 4.87 -26.56
N ASP A 39 19.09 4.26 -27.31
CA ASP A 39 17.93 3.50 -26.79
C ASP A 39 17.00 4.32 -25.88
N VAL A 40 17.00 5.65 -26.01
CA VAL A 40 16.27 6.58 -25.12
C VAL A 40 14.78 6.30 -25.11
N LEU A 41 14.15 6.17 -26.28
CA LEU A 41 12.72 5.88 -26.41
C LEU A 41 12.31 4.59 -25.69
N GLN A 42 13.13 3.54 -25.79
CA GLN A 42 12.86 2.26 -25.12
C GLN A 42 12.98 2.40 -23.60
N ALA A 43 14.01 3.12 -23.12
CA ALA A 43 14.20 3.37 -21.71
C ALA A 43 13.09 4.26 -21.12
N GLU A 44 12.60 5.26 -21.87
CA GLU A 44 11.46 6.11 -21.47
C GLU A 44 10.18 5.30 -21.34
N THR A 45 9.89 4.44 -22.32
CA THR A 45 8.72 3.55 -22.27
C THR A 45 8.78 2.62 -21.05
N SER A 46 9.95 2.03 -20.78
CA SER A 46 10.15 1.15 -19.63
C SER A 46 9.99 1.89 -18.29
N GLN A 47 10.52 3.10 -18.20
CA GLN A 47 10.39 3.96 -17.02
C GLN A 47 8.92 4.34 -16.78
N GLN A 48 8.19 4.70 -17.84
CA GLN A 48 6.78 5.10 -17.74
C GLN A 48 5.90 3.94 -17.26
N LEU A 49 6.14 2.72 -17.75
CA LEU A 49 5.44 1.52 -17.27
C LEU A 49 5.71 1.23 -15.79
N CYS A 50 6.97 1.39 -15.35
CA CYS A 50 7.33 1.21 -13.95
C CYS A 50 6.70 2.31 -13.06
N CYS A 51 6.64 3.55 -13.55
CA CYS A 51 5.98 4.68 -12.87
C CYS A 51 4.50 4.39 -12.64
N GLN A 52 3.76 4.05 -13.70
CA GLN A 52 2.33 3.76 -13.64
C GLN A 52 2.02 2.59 -12.69
N LYS A 53 2.85 1.54 -12.71
CA LYS A 53 2.73 0.40 -11.80
C LYS A 53 2.91 0.83 -10.34
N PHE A 54 3.93 1.64 -10.05
CA PHE A 54 4.21 2.14 -8.71
C PHE A 54 3.10 3.06 -8.20
N GLU A 55 2.60 3.95 -9.04
CA GLU A 55 1.50 4.87 -8.70
C GLU A 55 0.22 4.11 -8.37
N LYS A 56 -0.18 3.16 -9.22
CA LYS A 56 -1.38 2.34 -9.00
C LYS A 56 -1.33 1.55 -7.69
N ILE A 57 -0.18 0.92 -7.39
CA ILE A 57 0.00 0.20 -6.13
C ILE A 57 0.00 1.17 -4.95
N SER A 58 0.63 2.33 -5.09
CA SER A 58 0.67 3.35 -4.04
C SER A 58 -0.71 3.92 -3.71
N GLU A 59 -1.55 4.15 -4.72
CA GLU A 59 -2.93 4.57 -4.52
C GLU A 59 -3.75 3.50 -3.77
N SER A 60 -3.66 2.25 -4.23
CA SER A 60 -4.34 1.12 -3.58
C SER A 60 -3.88 0.94 -2.12
N ALA A 61 -2.58 1.09 -1.86
CA ALA A 61 -2.02 1.01 -0.51
C ALA A 61 -2.52 2.13 0.40
N LYS A 62 -2.61 3.37 -0.10
CA LYS A 62 -3.16 4.49 0.67
C LYS A 62 -4.62 4.24 1.06
N GLN A 63 -5.43 3.77 0.11
CA GLN A 63 -6.84 3.50 0.36
C GLN A 63 -7.03 2.38 1.40
N GLU A 64 -6.32 1.26 1.26
CA GLU A 64 -6.43 0.14 2.22
C GLU A 64 -6.01 0.56 3.64
N LEU A 65 -5.00 1.42 3.79
CA LEU A 65 -4.58 1.95 5.09
C LEU A 65 -5.66 2.84 5.73
N ILE A 66 -6.33 3.68 4.95
CA ILE A 66 -7.46 4.50 5.40
C ILE A 66 -8.61 3.60 5.86
N ASP A 67 -9.00 2.62 5.03
CA ASP A 67 -10.09 1.71 5.32
C ASP A 67 -9.79 0.80 6.52
N PHE A 68 -8.52 0.40 6.67
CA PHE A 68 -8.07 -0.33 7.85
C PHE A 68 -8.22 0.50 9.13
N LYS A 69 -7.78 1.76 9.12
CA LYS A 69 -7.93 2.67 10.27
C LYS A 69 -9.41 2.86 10.62
N THR A 70 -10.26 3.15 9.64
CA THR A 70 -11.70 3.35 9.84
C THR A 70 -12.37 2.11 10.44
N ARG A 71 -12.13 0.93 9.86
CA ARG A 71 -12.68 -0.34 10.37
C ARG A 71 -12.19 -0.65 11.78
N ARG A 72 -10.92 -0.37 12.07
CA ARG A 72 -10.33 -0.60 13.40
C ARG A 72 -11.01 0.27 14.45
N VAL A 73 -11.16 1.56 14.22
CA VAL A 73 -11.83 2.48 15.16
C VAL A 73 -13.28 2.06 15.42
N ALA A 74 -14.03 1.74 14.36
CA ALA A 74 -15.41 1.29 14.49
C ALA A 74 -15.52 -0.01 15.32
N ALA A 75 -14.65 -0.99 15.08
CA ALA A 75 -14.62 -2.24 15.84
C ALA A 75 -14.29 -2.01 17.33
N PHE A 76 -13.29 -1.18 17.63
CA PHE A 76 -12.95 -0.86 19.02
C PHE A 76 -14.09 -0.16 19.74
N ARG A 77 -14.73 0.82 19.10
CA ARG A 77 -15.89 1.51 19.69
C ARG A 77 -17.02 0.54 19.98
N LYS A 78 -17.36 -0.34 19.03
CA LYS A 78 -18.40 -1.35 19.20
C LYS A 78 -18.08 -2.28 20.36
N ASN A 79 -16.86 -2.83 20.40
CA ASN A 79 -16.45 -3.76 21.46
C ASN A 79 -16.49 -3.12 22.85
N LEU A 80 -16.12 -1.83 22.99
CA LEU A 80 -16.17 -1.13 24.27
C LEU A 80 -17.62 -0.89 24.74
N VAL A 81 -18.52 -0.53 23.81
CA VAL A 81 -19.95 -0.38 24.12
C VAL A 81 -20.55 -1.71 24.56
N GLU A 82 -20.31 -2.78 23.80
CA GLU A 82 -20.79 -4.12 24.14
C GLU A 82 -20.25 -4.62 25.48
N LEU A 83 -18.98 -4.35 25.79
CA LEU A 83 -18.38 -4.69 27.08
C LEU A 83 -19.07 -3.93 28.22
N ALA A 84 -19.24 -2.62 28.09
CA ALA A 84 -19.90 -1.81 29.12
C ALA A 84 -21.36 -2.23 29.35
N GLU A 85 -22.09 -2.55 28.29
CA GLU A 85 -23.46 -3.08 28.40
C GLU A 85 -23.51 -4.44 29.12
N LEU A 86 -22.53 -5.30 28.88
CA LEU A 86 -22.42 -6.60 29.53
C LEU A 86 -22.10 -6.45 31.03
N GLU A 87 -21.15 -5.58 31.37
CA GLU A 87 -20.80 -5.27 32.76
C GLU A 87 -21.98 -4.69 33.54
N LEU A 88 -22.74 -3.77 32.94
CA LEU A 88 -23.95 -3.21 33.54
C LEU A 88 -25.06 -4.25 33.78
N LYS A 89 -25.17 -5.26 32.91
CA LYS A 89 -26.12 -6.37 33.10
C LYS A 89 -25.70 -7.29 34.24
N HIS A 90 -24.41 -7.54 34.39
CA HIS A 90 -23.89 -8.42 35.46
C HIS A 90 -23.82 -7.73 36.83
N ALA A 91 -23.79 -6.40 36.87
CA ALA A 91 -23.78 -5.61 38.10
C ALA A 91 -25.18 -5.39 38.71
N LYS A 92 -26.24 -5.86 38.02
CA LYS A 92 -27.63 -5.85 38.51
C LYS A 92 -28.05 -7.26 38.91
#